data_AF-A0A2C0VY14-F1
#
_entry.id   AF-A0A2C0VY14-F1
#
_cell.length_a   1.000
_cell.length_b   1.000
_cell.length_c   1.000
_cell.angle_alpha   90.00
_cell.angle_beta   90.00
_cell.angle_gamma   90.00
#
_symmetry.space_group_name_H-M   'P 1'
#
loop_
_entity.id
_entity.type
_entity.pdbx_description
1 polymer ?
#
loop_
_entity_poly.entity_id
_entity_poly.type
_entity_poly.pdbx_seq_one_letter_code
_entity_poly.pdbx_strand_id
1 'polypeptide(L)' 'MPTWLRKQMQRAYFEKNRYQIKLLNECWFYYSKTHQNS' A
#
# COMPACT_ATOMS: atom_id res chain seq x y z
N MET A 1 -3.70 2.20 -6.93
CA MET A 1 -2.48 2.25 -6.10
C MET A 1 -1.32 2.72 -6.97
N PRO A 2 -0.54 3.74 -6.59
CA PRO A 2 0.59 4.20 -7.40
C PRO A 2 1.60 3.09 -7.68
N THR A 3 2.35 3.23 -8.77
CA THR A 3 3.33 2.24 -9.21
C THR A 3 4.43 1.99 -8.16
N TRP A 4 4.83 3.03 -7.42
CA TRP A 4 5.79 2.93 -6.32
C TRP A 4 5.26 2.08 -5.16
N LEU A 5 4.00 2.29 -4.77
CA LEU A 5 3.36 1.58 -3.66
C LEU A 5 3.13 0.10 -4.00
N ARG A 6 2.81 -0.18 -5.28
CA ARG A 6 2.73 -1.56 -5.80
C ARG A 6 4.05 -2.31 -5.70
N LYS A 7 5.17 -1.66 -6.03
CA LYS A 7 6.51 -2.27 -5.89
C LYS A 7 6.84 -2.58 -4.42
N GLN A 8 6.44 -1.72 -3.49
CA GLN A 8 6.63 -1.96 -2.06
C GLN A 8 5.78 -3.14 -1.55
N MET A 9 4.51 -3.24 -1.96
CA MET A 9 3.68 -4.40 -1.60
C MET A 9 4.23 -5.72 -2.15
N GLN A 10 4.74 -5.73 -3.39
CA GLN A 10 5.36 -6.92 -3.97
C GLN A 10 6.56 -7.40 -3.15
N ARG A 11 7.46 -6.49 -2.75
CA ARG A 11 8.61 -6.83 -1.88
C ARG A 11 8.15 -7.37 -0.53
N ALA A 12 7.23 -6.68 0.14
CA ALA A 12 6.69 -7.12 1.42
C ALA A 12 6.02 -8.51 1.34
N TYR A 13 5.38 -8.82 0.21
CA TYR A 13 4.82 -10.14 -0.06
C TYR A 13 5.90 -11.21 -0.20
N PHE A 14 6.96 -10.96 -0.98
CA PHE A 14 8.08 -11.90 -1.13
C PHE A 14 8.81 -12.14 0.20
N GLU A 15 8.98 -11.11 1.01
CA GLU A 15 9.57 -11.17 2.35
C GLU A 15 8.62 -11.78 3.40
N LYS A 16 7.37 -12.11 3.03
CA LYS A 16 6.30 -12.57 3.92
C LYS A 16 6.06 -11.61 5.10
N ASN A 17 6.37 -10.32 4.93
CA ASN A 17 6.23 -9.29 5.94
C ASN A 17 4.77 -8.81 6.05
N ARG A 18 3.96 -9.56 6.77
CA ARG A 18 2.52 -9.28 6.96
C ARG A 18 2.26 -7.92 7.60
N TYR A 19 3.15 -7.46 8.49
CA TYR A 19 3.02 -6.15 9.14
C TYR A 19 3.15 -5.02 8.12
N GLN A 20 4.18 -5.09 7.27
CA GLN A 20 4.39 -4.11 6.21
C GLN A 20 3.27 -4.13 5.18
N ILE A 21 2.73 -5.30 4.81
CA ILE A 21 1.57 -5.39 3.92
C ILE A 21 0.35 -4.68 4.53
N LYS A 22 0.08 -4.90 5.82
CA LYS A 22 -1.05 -4.25 6.52
C LYS A 22 -0.88 -2.73 6.53
N LEU A 23 0.30 -2.24 6.90
CA LEU A 23 0.59 -0.81 6.93
C LEU A 23 0.48 -0.16 5.55
N LEU A 24 1.05 -0.79 4.50
CA LEU A 24 0.96 -0.28 3.13
C LEU A 24 -0.49 -0.26 2.62
N ASN A 25 -1.30 -1.24 3.00
CA ASN A 25 -2.74 -1.25 2.70
C ASN A 25 -3.47 -0.10 3.40
N GLU A 26 -3.23 0.12 4.68
CA GLU A 26 -3.82 1.23 5.44
C GLU A 26 -3.43 2.59 4.82
N CYS A 27 -2.15 2.77 4.45
CA CYS A 27 -1.68 3.95 3.72
C CYS A 27 -2.40 4.13 2.38
N TRP A 28 -2.57 3.05 1.60
CA TRP A 28 -3.29 3.10 0.32
C TRP A 28 -4.74 3.53 0.52
N PHE A 29 -5.43 2.95 1.50
CA PHE A 29 -6.82 3.30 1.81
C PHE A 29 -6.99 4.77 2.22
N TYR A 30 -6.07 5.30 3.02
CA TYR A 30 -6.07 6.71 3.39
C TYR A 30 -5.85 7.59 2.15
N TYR A 31 -4.78 7.32 1.40
CA TYR A 31 -4.44 8.06 0.20
C TYR A 31 -5.55 8.05 -0.86
N SER A 32 -6.18 6.89 -1.09
CA SER A 32 -7.25 6.73 -2.07
C SER A 32 -8.51 7.50 -1.67
N LYS A 33 -8.83 7.56 -0.37
CA LYS A 33 -9.96 8.36 0.14
C LYS A 33 -9.75 9.86 -0.08
N THR A 34 -8.53 10.34 0.14
CA THR A 34 -8.19 11.76 -0.08
C THR A 34 -8.22 12.14 -1.56
N HIS A 35 -7.81 11.23 -2.46
CA HIS A 35 -7.78 11.48 -3.91
C HIS A 35 -9.10 11.21 -4.65
N GLN A 36 -10.10 10.59 -4.00
CA GLN A 36 -11.43 10.35 -4.58
C GLN A 36 -12.44 11.49 -4.27
N ASN A 37 -12.14 12.35 -3.29
CA ASN A 37 -12.98 13.49 -2.93
C ASN A 37 -12.51 14.81 -3.57
N SER A 38 -11.83 14.74 -4.72
CA SER A 38 -11.35 15.90 -5.49
C SER A 38 -12.02 15.94 -6.86
#